data_AF-A0AA39FBS6-F1
#
_entry.id   AF-A0AA39FBS6-F1
#
_cell.length_a   1.000
_cell.length_b   1.000
_cell.length_c   1.000
_cell.angle_alpha   90.00
_cell.angle_beta   90.00
_cell.angle_gamma   90.00
#
_symmetry.space_group_name_H-M   'P 1'
#
loop_
_entity.id
_entity.type
_entity.pdbx_description
1 polymer ?
#
loop_
_entity_poly.entity_id
_entity_poly.type
_entity_poly.pdbx_seq_one_letter_code
_entity_poly.pdbx_strand_id
1 'polypeptide(L)'
;MTNILLQEGIGSLKVVPGGIELRGQAAILDALIASNVRSRRGKNLILESWSNFTASARAHDGRLLARFTLGEDRVDCVSKGFRITDPRGGVLFSADREQVVVGAAMLKVTGVGGAVFRGSVQTPLVRAESGHGLR
;
A
#
# COMPACT_ATOMS: atom_id res chain seq x y z
N MET A 1 -1.43 15.04 -40.90
CA MET A 1 -0.56 13.86 -40.67
C MET A 1 0.86 14.36 -40.60
N THR A 2 1.40 14.52 -39.39
CA THR A 2 2.78 14.98 -39.22
C THR A 2 3.68 13.77 -39.08
N ASN A 3 4.55 13.59 -40.06
CA ASN A 3 5.44 12.44 -40.18
C ASN A 3 6.66 12.69 -39.27
N ILE A 4 6.77 11.94 -38.17
CA ILE A 4 7.98 11.96 -37.33
C ILE A 4 8.89 10.84 -37.83
N LEU A 5 9.82 11.17 -38.73
CA LEU A 5 10.92 10.29 -39.10
C LEU A 5 12.06 10.52 -38.11
N LEU A 6 12.31 9.53 -37.24
CA LEU A 6 13.48 9.49 -36.37
C LEU A 6 14.43 8.42 -36.90
N GLN A 7 15.36 8.84 -37.73
CA GLN A 7 16.47 8.05 -38.22
C GLN A 7 17.55 8.09 -37.14
N GLU A 8 17.60 7.07 -36.26
CA GLU A 8 18.54 6.87 -35.14
C GLU A 8 18.49 7.95 -34.02
N GLY A 9 18.00 7.79 -32.78
CA GLY A 9 17.28 6.78 -32.02
C GLY A 9 16.98 7.42 -30.65
N ILE A 10 15.72 7.42 -30.17
CA ILE A 10 15.34 7.93 -28.82
C ILE A 10 15.76 6.90 -27.73
N GLY A 11 16.93 6.28 -27.92
CA GLY A 11 17.39 5.15 -27.12
C GLY A 11 16.38 4.00 -27.09
N SER A 12 16.01 3.59 -25.89
CA SER A 12 15.08 2.49 -25.60
C SER A 12 13.66 2.69 -26.12
N LEU A 13 13.27 3.88 -26.60
CA LEU A 13 11.91 4.18 -27.08
C LEU A 13 11.75 3.82 -28.57
N LYS A 14 10.73 3.02 -28.87
CA LYS A 14 10.36 2.60 -30.22
C LYS A 14 8.91 2.95 -30.50
N VAL A 15 8.65 3.58 -31.65
CA VAL A 15 7.29 3.74 -32.16
C VAL A 15 6.81 2.40 -32.72
N VAL A 16 5.64 1.94 -32.28
CA VAL A 16 5.02 0.68 -32.69
C VAL A 16 3.56 0.93 -33.10
N PRO A 17 2.93 0.06 -33.90
CA PRO A 17 1.49 0.15 -34.14
C PRO A 17 0.74 0.17 -32.80
N GLY A 18 -0.02 1.24 -32.53
CA GLY A 18 -0.74 1.45 -31.28
C GLY A 18 -0.06 2.35 -30.24
N GLY A 19 1.17 2.85 -30.49
CA GLY A 19 1.77 3.88 -29.65
C GLY A 19 3.30 3.81 -29.56
N ILE A 20 3.82 3.97 -28.35
CA ILE A 20 5.25 4.01 -28.06
C ILE A 20 5.57 2.88 -27.08
N GLU A 21 6.61 2.11 -27.39
CA GLU A 21 7.14 1.04 -26.56
C GLU A 21 8.51 1.45 -26.00
N LEU A 22 8.69 1.41 -24.69
CA LEU A 22 9.99 1.58 -24.04
C LEU A 22 10.61 0.21 -23.73
N ARG A 23 11.74 -0.11 -24.35
CA ARG A 23 12.54 -1.31 -24.12
C ARG A 23 13.84 -0.98 -23.40
N GLY A 24 13.77 -0.83 -22.08
CA GLY A 24 14.93 -0.53 -21.25
C GLY A 24 14.58 0.48 -20.16
N GLN A 25 15.57 1.32 -19.82
CA GLN A 25 15.40 2.41 -18.86
C GLN A 25 15.11 3.72 -19.60
N ALA A 26 14.28 4.56 -18.99
CA ALA A 26 14.09 5.97 -19.37
C ALA A 26 13.78 6.79 -18.13
N ALA A 27 14.12 8.08 -18.18
CA ALA A 27 13.71 9.06 -17.18
C ALA A 27 12.50 9.85 -17.71
N ILE A 28 11.53 10.11 -16.83
CA ILE A 28 10.47 11.07 -17.05
C ILE A 28 10.83 12.31 -16.22
N LEU A 29 11.03 13.46 -16.88
CA LEU A 29 11.52 14.67 -16.21
C LEU A 29 10.43 15.40 -15.42
N ASP A 30 9.18 15.32 -15.90
CA ASP A 30 8.01 15.95 -15.27
C ASP A 30 6.98 14.88 -14.84
N ALA A 31 5.77 14.95 -15.39
CA ALA A 31 4.67 14.06 -15.05
C ALA A 31 4.47 12.95 -16.09
N LEU A 32 4.37 11.71 -15.62
CA LEU A 32 3.80 10.62 -16.40
C LEU A 32 2.30 10.55 -16.14
N ILE A 33 1.49 10.92 -17.13
CA ILE A 33 0.03 10.76 -17.07
C ILE A 33 -0.36 9.49 -17.80
N ALA A 34 -0.95 8.55 -17.07
CA ALA A 34 -1.39 7.28 -17.61
C ALA A 34 -2.75 6.89 -17.02
N SER A 35 -3.61 6.30 -17.86
CA SER A 35 -4.90 5.73 -17.42
C SER A 35 -4.71 4.40 -16.67
N ASN A 36 -3.60 3.70 -16.93
CA ASN A 36 -3.26 2.45 -16.26
C ASN A 36 -1.74 2.29 -16.17
N VAL A 37 -1.27 1.84 -15.01
CA VAL A 37 0.11 1.46 -14.76
C VAL A 37 0.10 0.03 -14.23
N ARG A 38 0.71 -0.90 -14.98
CA ARG A 38 0.73 -2.32 -14.63
C ARG A 38 2.08 -2.94 -14.93
N SER A 39 2.48 -3.91 -14.13
CA SER A 39 3.61 -4.77 -14.44
C SER A 39 3.27 -5.80 -15.52
N ARG A 40 4.31 -6.44 -16.06
CA ARG A 40 4.15 -7.63 -16.90
C ARG A 40 3.58 -8.78 -16.08
N ARG A 41 2.87 -9.71 -16.74
CA ARG A 41 2.31 -10.90 -16.10
C ARG A 41 3.42 -11.68 -15.35
N GLY A 42 3.15 -12.02 -14.09
CA GLY A 42 4.10 -12.74 -13.22
C GLY A 42 5.28 -11.89 -12.73
N LYS A 43 5.23 -10.56 -12.88
CA LYS A 43 6.23 -9.62 -12.34
C LYS A 43 5.57 -8.61 -11.41
N ASN A 44 6.32 -8.12 -10.44
CA ASN A 44 5.86 -7.08 -9.53
C ASN A 44 5.93 -5.71 -10.22
N LEU A 45 4.98 -4.81 -9.88
CA LEU A 45 5.15 -3.39 -10.12
C LEU A 45 5.95 -2.84 -8.95
N ILE A 46 7.12 -2.27 -9.22
CA ILE A 46 8.03 -1.72 -8.21
C ILE A 46 8.03 -0.21 -8.39
N LEU A 47 7.79 0.51 -7.29
CA LEU A 47 7.85 1.96 -7.21
C LEU A 47 8.81 2.31 -6.07
N GLU A 48 9.96 2.88 -6.41
CA GLU A 48 11.02 3.23 -5.46
C GLU A 48 11.22 4.74 -5.46
N SER A 49 11.49 5.29 -4.29
CA SER A 49 11.69 6.72 -4.09
C SER A 49 12.80 6.92 -3.07
N TRP A 50 13.65 7.93 -3.32
CA TRP A 50 14.69 8.37 -2.39
C TRP A 50 14.12 9.12 -1.17
N SER A 51 12.89 9.62 -1.31
CA SER A 51 12.12 10.28 -0.26
C SER A 51 10.74 9.62 -0.15
N ASN A 52 9.77 10.30 0.42
CA ASN A 52 8.44 9.76 0.66
C ASN A 52 7.75 9.32 -0.63
N PHE A 53 7.20 8.11 -0.62
CA PHE A 53 6.29 7.64 -1.65
C PHE A 53 4.84 7.93 -1.23
N THR A 54 4.07 8.63 -2.06
CA THR A 54 2.66 8.96 -1.76
C THR A 54 1.73 8.52 -2.90
N ALA A 55 0.74 7.69 -2.55
CA ALA A 55 -0.38 7.37 -3.41
C ALA A 55 -1.63 8.12 -2.91
N SER A 56 -2.31 8.84 -3.79
CA SER A 56 -3.51 9.61 -3.45
C SER A 56 -4.65 9.28 -4.40
N ALA A 57 -5.84 9.06 -3.85
CA ALA A 57 -7.08 8.99 -4.60
C ALA A 57 -7.82 10.32 -4.46
N ARG A 58 -8.29 10.89 -5.57
CA ARG A 58 -9.04 12.15 -5.61
C ARG A 58 -10.37 11.97 -6.34
N ALA A 59 -11.36 12.73 -5.94
CA ALA A 59 -12.63 12.85 -6.67
C ALA A 59 -12.45 13.70 -7.94
N HIS A 60 -13.48 13.71 -8.80
CA HIS A 60 -13.48 14.46 -10.06
C HIS A 60 -13.28 15.98 -9.88
N ASP A 61 -13.69 16.51 -8.72
CA ASP A 61 -13.53 17.90 -8.30
C ASP A 61 -12.13 18.19 -7.71
N GLY A 62 -11.23 17.20 -7.68
CA GLY A 62 -9.89 17.30 -7.12
C GLY A 62 -9.79 17.08 -5.61
N ARG A 63 -10.91 16.89 -4.89
CA ARG A 63 -10.92 16.65 -3.44
C ARG A 63 -10.23 15.33 -3.10
N LEU A 64 -9.38 15.34 -2.07
CA LEU A 64 -8.70 14.13 -1.58
C LEU A 64 -9.71 13.16 -0.96
N LEU A 65 -9.71 11.91 -1.42
CA LEU A 65 -10.54 10.83 -0.89
C LEU A 65 -9.76 9.92 0.06
N ALA A 66 -8.54 9.56 -0.32
CA ALA A 66 -7.64 8.77 0.49
C ALA A 66 -6.18 9.08 0.14
N ARG A 67 -5.29 8.86 1.10
CA ARG A 67 -3.84 8.96 0.92
C ARG A 67 -3.14 7.84 1.68
N PHE A 68 -2.19 7.21 1.00
CA PHE A 68 -1.22 6.30 1.59
C PHE A 68 0.17 6.90 1.39
N THR A 69 0.94 7.04 2.46
CA THR A 69 2.28 7.61 2.42
C THR A 69 3.25 6.65 3.12
N LEU A 70 4.29 6.25 2.40
CA LEU A 70 5.44 5.55 2.94
C LEU A 70 6.56 6.59 3.13
N GLY A 71 6.91 6.85 4.38
CA GLY A 71 8.05 7.67 4.77
C GLY A 71 9.27 6.82 5.14
N GLU A 72 10.31 7.47 5.65
CA GLU A 72 11.57 6.81 6.05
C GLU A 72 11.38 5.83 7.24
N ASP A 73 10.54 6.22 8.20
CA ASP A 73 10.34 5.51 9.48
C ASP A 73 8.89 5.06 9.73
N ARG A 74 7.96 5.45 8.85
CA ARG A 74 6.52 5.30 9.10
C ARG A 74 5.71 5.03 7.84
N VAL A 75 4.53 4.44 8.05
CA VAL A 75 3.48 4.30 7.05
C VAL A 75 2.24 5.02 7.55
N ASP A 76 1.83 6.07 6.85
CA ASP A 76 0.66 6.87 7.18
C ASP A 76 -0.48 6.60 6.20
N CYS A 77 -1.70 6.47 6.72
CA CYS A 77 -2.91 6.26 5.93
C CYS A 77 -4.00 7.24 6.38
N VAL A 78 -4.51 8.04 5.43
CA VAL A 78 -5.70 8.87 5.61
C VAL A 78 -6.80 8.26 4.74
N SER A 79 -7.79 7.64 5.36
CA SER A 79 -8.90 6.98 4.68
C SER A 79 -10.10 6.84 5.63
N LYS A 80 -11.29 6.61 5.08
CA LYS A 80 -12.48 6.20 5.86
C LYS A 80 -12.37 4.79 6.41
N GLY A 81 -11.48 3.97 5.83
CA GLY A 81 -11.21 2.61 6.27
C GLY A 81 -9.87 2.12 5.76
N PHE A 82 -9.23 1.26 6.54
CA PHE A 82 -7.97 0.60 6.22
C PHE A 82 -8.11 -0.90 6.48
N ARG A 83 -7.61 -1.74 5.57
CA ARG A 83 -7.71 -3.19 5.68
C ARG A 83 -6.46 -3.87 5.13
N ILE A 84 -5.97 -4.84 5.88
CA ILE A 84 -4.93 -5.79 5.50
C ILE A 84 -5.59 -7.16 5.42
N THR A 85 -5.42 -7.86 4.30
CA THR A 85 -5.96 -9.20 4.08
C THR A 85 -4.86 -10.20 3.79
N ASP A 86 -5.12 -11.47 4.08
CA ASP A 86 -4.33 -12.57 3.56
C ASP A 86 -4.58 -12.78 2.05
N PRO A 87 -3.79 -13.65 1.36
CA PRO A 87 -3.98 -13.94 -0.07
C PRO A 87 -5.31 -14.62 -0.43
N ARG A 88 -6.04 -15.18 0.55
CA ARG A 88 -7.36 -15.79 0.38
C ARG A 88 -8.50 -14.79 0.62
N GLY A 89 -8.18 -13.55 1.00
CA GLY A 89 -9.14 -12.48 1.28
C GLY A 89 -9.59 -12.39 2.74
N GLY A 90 -9.04 -13.21 3.64
CA GLY A 90 -9.32 -13.13 5.07
C GLY A 90 -8.77 -11.84 5.68
N VAL A 91 -9.54 -11.16 6.54
CA VAL A 91 -9.09 -9.91 7.19
C VAL A 91 -8.09 -10.23 8.29
N LEU A 92 -6.89 -9.68 8.20
CA LEU A 92 -5.85 -9.77 9.23
C LEU A 92 -5.91 -8.58 10.19
N PHE A 93 -6.13 -7.39 9.65
CA PHE A 93 -6.30 -6.15 10.40
C PHE A 93 -7.24 -5.22 9.64
N SER A 94 -8.17 -4.55 10.31
CA SER A 94 -8.88 -3.42 9.72
C SER A 94 -9.24 -2.37 10.76
N ALA A 95 -9.31 -1.12 10.32
CA ALA A 95 -9.74 -0.01 11.15
C ALA A 95 -10.64 0.93 10.34
N ASP A 96 -11.73 1.37 10.96
CA ASP A 96 -12.61 2.43 10.48
C ASP A 96 -13.07 3.30 11.66
N ARG A 97 -14.11 4.13 11.46
CA ARG A 97 -14.64 5.02 12.49
C ARG A 97 -15.29 4.27 13.66
N GLU A 98 -15.83 3.09 13.42
CA GLU A 98 -16.65 2.36 14.37
C GLU A 98 -15.83 1.36 15.16
N GLN A 99 -14.87 0.69 14.50
CA GLN A 99 -14.12 -0.38 15.14
C GLN A 99 -12.73 -0.65 14.54
N VAL A 100 -11.93 -1.37 15.33
CA VAL A 100 -10.70 -2.02 14.89
C VAL A 100 -10.87 -3.53 15.04
N VAL A 101 -10.58 -4.28 13.98
CA VAL A 101 -10.66 -5.74 13.95
C VAL A 101 -9.26 -6.30 13.75
N VAL A 102 -8.87 -7.25 14.61
CA VAL A 102 -7.64 -8.04 14.49
C VAL A 102 -8.05 -9.48 14.24
N GLY A 103 -7.88 -9.97 13.01
CA GLY A 103 -8.23 -11.33 12.61
C GLY A 103 -7.05 -12.29 12.57
N ALA A 104 -5.86 -11.85 13.02
CA ALA A 104 -4.70 -12.70 13.15
C ALA A 104 -4.92 -13.80 14.21
N ALA A 105 -4.37 -14.99 13.97
CA ALA A 105 -4.47 -16.12 14.90
C ALA A 105 -3.80 -15.85 16.26
N MET A 106 -2.81 -14.94 16.30
CA MET A 106 -2.11 -14.55 17.51
C MET A 106 -1.88 -13.04 17.51
N LEU A 107 -2.31 -12.37 18.57
CA LEU A 107 -1.96 -10.99 18.87
C LEU A 107 -1.02 -10.98 20.07
N LYS A 108 0.20 -10.47 19.89
CA LYS A 108 1.18 -10.31 20.98
C LYS A 108 1.32 -8.84 21.33
N VAL A 109 1.11 -8.50 22.60
CA VAL A 109 1.30 -7.15 23.14
C VAL A 109 2.56 -7.15 24.01
N THR A 110 3.62 -6.52 23.54
CA THR A 110 4.96 -6.57 24.17
C THR A 110 5.36 -5.27 24.88
N GLY A 111 4.52 -4.23 24.84
CA GLY A 111 4.78 -3.01 25.58
C GLY A 111 4.80 -3.29 27.08
N VAL A 112 5.70 -2.62 27.82
CA VAL A 112 5.88 -2.82 29.28
C VAL A 112 4.56 -2.61 30.06
N GLY A 113 3.67 -1.75 29.56
CA GLY A 113 2.34 -1.51 30.14
C GLY A 113 1.26 -2.51 29.74
N GLY A 114 1.57 -3.49 28.88
CA GLY A 114 0.59 -4.44 28.36
C GLY A 114 -0.54 -3.77 27.57
N ALA A 115 -1.75 -4.31 27.71
CA ALA A 115 -2.96 -3.74 27.14
C ALA A 115 -3.89 -3.26 28.26
N VAL A 116 -4.44 -2.05 28.11
CA VAL A 116 -5.39 -1.47 29.06
C VAL A 116 -6.78 -1.49 28.43
N PHE A 117 -7.73 -2.12 29.12
CA PHE A 117 -9.12 -2.20 28.70
C PHE A 117 -9.98 -1.40 29.68
N ARG A 118 -10.74 -0.42 29.19
CA ARG A 118 -11.63 0.39 30.03
C ARG A 118 -12.92 -0.33 30.43
N GLY A 119 -13.29 -1.38 29.70
CA GLY A 119 -14.47 -2.20 29.94
C GLY A 119 -14.11 -3.67 30.09
N SER A 120 -15.13 -4.51 30.22
CA SER A 120 -14.96 -5.95 30.34
C SER A 120 -14.35 -6.56 29.08
N VAL A 121 -13.41 -7.49 29.27
CA VAL A 121 -12.87 -8.34 28.21
C VAL A 121 -13.52 -9.71 28.34
N GLN A 122 -14.14 -10.19 27.26
CA GLN A 122 -14.65 -11.55 27.17
C GLN A 122 -13.62 -12.41 26.44
N THR A 123 -13.19 -13.50 27.07
CA THR A 123 -12.29 -14.50 26.47
C THR A 123 -12.68 -15.89 26.97
N PRO A 124 -12.63 -16.93 26.12
CA PRO A 124 -12.93 -18.29 26.55
C PRO A 124 -11.88 -18.87 27.50
N LEU A 125 -10.64 -18.36 27.48
CA LEU A 125 -9.54 -18.87 28.30
C LEU A 125 -8.59 -17.74 28.69
N VAL A 126 -8.16 -17.76 29.95
CA VAL A 126 -7.07 -16.92 30.48
C VAL A 126 -6.03 -17.85 31.08
N ARG A 127 -4.76 -17.71 30.70
CA ARG A 127 -3.65 -18.51 31.22
C ARG A 127 -2.39 -17.65 31.36
N ALA A 128 -1.66 -17.83 32.46
CA ALA A 128 -0.33 -17.26 32.65
C ALA A 128 0.75 -18.12 31.96
N GLU A 129 2.00 -17.65 31.94
CA GLU A 129 3.12 -18.48 31.53
C GLU A 129 3.29 -19.70 32.46
N SER A 130 3.86 -20.78 31.94
CA SER A 130 4.11 -21.99 32.73
C SER A 130 4.90 -21.65 34.01
N GLY A 131 4.42 -22.14 35.15
CA GLY A 131 5.03 -21.85 36.46
C GLY A 131 4.64 -20.51 37.09
N HIS A 132 3.79 -19.70 36.43
CA HIS A 132 3.33 -18.40 36.92
C HIS A 132 1.81 -18.42 37.16
N GLY A 133 1.34 -17.65 38.16
CA GLY A 133 -0.08 -17.44 38.42
C GLY A 133 -0.65 -16.26 37.62
N LEU A 134 -1.98 -16.21 37.48
CA LEU A 134 -2.68 -14.99 37.04
C LEU A 134 -2.57 -13.96 38.16
N ARG A 135 -2.11 -12.75 37.84
CA ARG A 135 -1.98 -11.62 38.76
C ARG A 135 -2.70 -10.41 38.21
#